data_AF-A0A1F2WBW2-F1
#
_entry.id   AF-A0A1F2WBW2-F1
#
_cell.length_a   1.000
_cell.length_b   1.000
_cell.length_c   1.000
_cell.angle_alpha   90.00
_cell.angle_beta   90.00
_cell.angle_gamma   90.00
#
_symmetry.space_group_name_H-M   'P 1'
#
loop_
_entity.id
_entity.type
_entity.pdbx_description
1 polymer ?
#
loop_
_entity_poly.entity_id
_entity_poly.type
_entity_poly.pdbx_seq_one_letter_code
_entity_poly.pdbx_strand_id
1 'polypeptide(L)'
;MIVVSGPSGAGKTSVVAGLAERMPFDFSVSMTTRPARPGEMDGVAYHFVDRDRFLAARDSGALIEWAEYSGHLYGTPRAPVEDALEAGRDVLLDIELLGAEQVKAVHPEAVMVFIEPPSPEALEARLRGRGDTGEEQIARRLEVARWQMERARGLFDHFLVNDRLERAIDELAGILALPGPPGSPR
;
A
#
# COMPACT_ATOMS: atom_id res chain seq x y z
N MET A 1 7.59 11.32 1.40
CA MET A 1 6.85 10.16 0.86
C MET A 1 6.52 9.20 1.99
N ILE A 2 5.30 8.67 1.99
CA ILE A 2 4.77 7.74 2.98
C ILE A 2 4.37 6.45 2.26
N VAL A 3 4.83 5.31 2.76
CA VAL A 3 4.47 3.99 2.21
C VAL A 3 3.72 3.20 3.26
N VAL A 4 2.50 2.81 2.94
CA VAL A 4 1.69 1.89 3.72
C VAL A 4 1.66 0.55 3.01
N SER A 5 2.03 -0.52 3.72
CA SER A 5 1.87 -1.89 3.25
C SER A 5 1.32 -2.80 4.36
N GLY A 6 1.11 -4.07 4.06
CA GLY A 6 0.46 -5.01 4.97
C GLY A 6 -0.28 -6.11 4.22
N PRO A 7 -0.56 -7.26 4.85
CA PRO A 7 -1.21 -8.36 4.17
C PRO A 7 -2.63 -8.02 3.73
N SER A 8 -3.08 -8.68 2.66
CA SER A 8 -4.47 -8.57 2.22
C SER A 8 -5.43 -8.96 3.35
N GLY A 9 -6.32 -8.06 3.76
CA GLY A 9 -7.23 -8.26 4.90
C GLY A 9 -6.77 -7.56 6.20
N ALA A 10 -5.60 -6.93 6.22
CA ALA A 10 -5.15 -6.13 7.35
C ALA A 10 -5.97 -4.84 7.56
N GLY A 11 -6.70 -4.38 6.54
CA GLY A 11 -7.57 -3.20 6.61
C GLY A 11 -6.91 -1.88 6.18
N LYS A 12 -5.83 -1.95 5.38
CA LYS A 12 -5.06 -0.80 4.88
C LYS A 12 -5.93 0.32 4.31
N THR A 13 -6.78 -0.01 3.33
CA THR A 13 -7.66 0.95 2.67
C THR A 13 -8.57 1.69 3.65
N SER A 14 -9.09 1.01 4.68
CA SER A 14 -9.94 1.65 5.69
C SER A 14 -9.14 2.60 6.59
N VAL A 15 -7.93 2.21 6.99
CA VAL A 15 -7.04 3.06 7.80
C VAL A 15 -6.61 4.29 7.00
N VAL A 16 -6.21 4.12 5.74
CA VAL A 16 -5.81 5.22 4.86
C VAL A 16 -6.97 6.17 4.56
N ALA A 17 -8.17 5.64 4.32
CA ALA A 17 -9.36 6.47 4.12
C ALA A 17 -9.67 7.32 5.35
N GLY A 18 -9.58 6.76 6.56
CA GLY A 18 -9.76 7.52 7.80
C GLY A 18 -8.64 8.54 8.06
N LEU A 19 -7.40 8.22 7.68
CA LEU A 19 -6.28 9.16 7.77
C LEU A 19 -6.52 10.42 6.92
N ALA A 20 -7.14 10.29 5.75
CA ALA A 20 -7.46 11.42 4.87
C ALA A 20 -8.37 12.47 5.54
N GLU A 21 -9.11 12.09 6.58
CA GLU A 21 -9.91 13.01 7.39
C GLU A 21 -9.11 13.72 8.50
N ARG A 22 -7.87 13.31 8.76
CA ARG A 22 -7.03 13.81 9.88
C ARG A 22 -5.90 14.70 9.40
N MET A 23 -5.38 14.49 8.20
CA MET A 23 -4.30 15.30 7.64
C MET A 23 -4.33 15.32 6.10
N PRO A 24 -3.87 16.41 5.47
CA PRO A 24 -3.78 16.47 4.02
C PRO A 24 -2.60 15.63 3.52
N PHE A 25 -2.83 14.84 2.48
CA PHE A 25 -1.81 14.19 1.67
C PHE A 25 -2.37 13.91 0.28
N ASP A 26 -1.47 13.78 -0.70
CA ASP A 26 -1.83 13.28 -2.02
C ASP A 26 -1.82 11.75 -2.00
N PHE A 27 -2.95 11.15 -2.36
CA PHE A 27 -3.01 9.70 -2.52
C PHE A 27 -2.52 9.31 -3.92
N SER A 28 -1.54 8.40 -3.98
CA SER A 28 -1.05 7.89 -5.27
C SER A 28 -2.01 6.84 -5.84
N VAL A 29 -2.60 7.15 -7.00
CA VAL A 29 -3.45 6.21 -7.74
C VAL A 29 -2.57 5.27 -8.56
N SER A 30 -2.51 3.99 -8.16
CA SER A 30 -1.70 2.97 -8.83
C SER A 30 -2.28 2.53 -10.17
N MET A 31 -1.43 2.08 -11.09
CA MET A 31 -1.82 1.32 -12.28
C MET A 31 -2.08 -0.14 -11.93
N THR A 32 -3.04 -0.78 -12.60
CA THR A 32 -3.23 -2.22 -12.51
C THR A 32 -3.73 -2.84 -13.81
N THR A 33 -3.36 -4.11 -14.03
CA THR A 33 -3.90 -4.95 -15.12
C THR A 33 -5.11 -5.79 -14.68
N ARG A 34 -5.55 -5.66 -13.44
CA ARG A 34 -6.78 -6.30 -12.96
C ARG A 34 -7.99 -5.57 -13.56
N PRO A 35 -9.07 -6.26 -13.96
CA PRO A 35 -10.31 -5.58 -14.30
C PRO A 35 -10.91 -4.84 -13.09
N ALA A 36 -11.52 -3.69 -13.33
CA ALA A 36 -12.25 -2.95 -12.31
C ALA A 36 -13.38 -3.80 -11.69
N ARG A 37 -13.55 -3.72 -10.37
CA ARG A 37 -14.71 -4.29 -9.66
C ARG A 37 -15.91 -3.36 -9.79
N PRO A 38 -17.15 -3.87 -9.58
CA PRO A 38 -18.33 -3.02 -9.50
C PRO A 38 -18.13 -1.88 -8.48
N GLY A 39 -18.29 -0.64 -8.95
CA GLY A 39 -18.11 0.58 -8.14
C GLY A 39 -16.71 1.17 -8.14
N GLU A 40 -15.68 0.48 -8.66
CA GLU A 40 -14.36 1.08 -8.86
C GLU A 40 -14.37 2.00 -10.10
N MET A 41 -13.84 3.22 -9.96
CA MET A 41 -13.72 4.19 -11.05
C MET A 41 -12.26 4.34 -11.46
N ASP A 42 -12.01 4.39 -12.78
CA ASP A 42 -10.68 4.66 -13.36
C ASP A 42 -10.16 6.05 -12.96
N GLY A 43 -8.89 6.13 -12.62
CA GLY A 43 -8.24 7.35 -12.12
C GLY A 43 -8.62 7.74 -10.69
N VAL A 44 -9.47 6.95 -10.03
CA VAL A 44 -9.82 7.13 -8.60
C VAL A 44 -9.34 5.93 -7.79
N ALA A 45 -9.79 4.73 -8.13
CA ALA A 45 -9.36 3.51 -7.43
C ALA A 45 -7.99 3.04 -7.93
N TYR A 46 -7.87 2.95 -9.25
CA TYR A 46 -6.66 2.60 -9.98
C TYR A 46 -6.73 3.24 -11.37
N HIS A 47 -5.59 3.31 -12.05
CA HIS A 47 -5.53 3.38 -13.50
C HIS A 47 -5.60 1.96 -14.07
N PHE A 48 -6.77 1.58 -14.58
CA PHE A 48 -7.01 0.25 -15.16
C PHE A 48 -6.48 0.22 -16.58
N VAL A 49 -5.43 -0.58 -16.81
CA VAL A 49 -4.74 -0.67 -18.10
C VAL A 49 -4.62 -2.12 -18.54
N ASP A 50 -4.44 -2.35 -19.84
CA ASP A 50 -4.05 -3.65 -20.32
C ASP A 50 -2.58 -3.97 -19.97
N ARG A 51 -2.20 -5.23 -20.17
CA ARG A 51 -0.85 -5.72 -19.84
C ARG A 51 0.22 -5.03 -20.70
N ASP A 52 -0.04 -4.79 -21.98
CA ASP A 52 0.95 -4.21 -22.89
C ASP A 52 1.29 -2.77 -22.49
N ARG A 53 0.27 -1.96 -22.16
CA ARG A 53 0.45 -0.60 -21.65
C ARG A 53 1.18 -0.58 -20.31
N PHE A 54 0.87 -1.53 -19.40
CA PHE A 54 1.59 -1.64 -18.14
C PHE A 54 3.07 -1.95 -18.37
N LEU A 55 3.38 -2.93 -19.22
CA LEU A 55 4.75 -3.32 -19.54
C LEU A 55 5.52 -2.20 -20.23
N ALA A 56 4.89 -1.45 -21.13
CA ALA A 56 5.50 -0.27 -21.75
C ALA A 56 5.89 0.80 -20.70
N ALA A 57 5.02 1.08 -19.73
CA ALA A 57 5.30 2.02 -18.65
C ALA A 57 6.44 1.54 -17.74
N ARG A 58 6.47 0.24 -17.43
CA ARG A 58 7.57 -0.38 -16.69
C ARG A 58 8.90 -0.22 -17.44
N ASP A 59 8.92 -0.61 -18.71
CA ASP A 59 10.14 -0.68 -19.52
C ASP A 59 10.70 0.72 -19.85
N SER A 60 9.85 1.74 -19.86
CA SER A 60 10.26 3.13 -20.01
C SER A 60 10.70 3.81 -18.70
N GLY A 61 10.65 3.12 -17.56
CA GLY A 61 10.96 3.69 -16.24
C GLY A 61 9.89 4.64 -15.69
N ALA A 62 8.67 4.62 -16.24
CA ALA A 62 7.57 5.49 -15.83
C ALA A 62 6.88 5.04 -14.53
N LEU A 63 7.34 3.95 -13.91
CA LEU A 63 6.88 3.44 -12.62
C LEU A 63 7.98 3.59 -11.57
N ILE A 64 7.60 3.97 -10.34
CA ILE A 64 8.51 3.97 -9.17
C ILE A 64 8.75 2.54 -8.71
N GLU A 65 7.68 1.75 -8.67
CA GLU A 65 7.67 0.35 -8.29
C GLU A 65 6.65 -0.41 -9.13
N TRP A 66 6.82 -1.73 -9.19
CA TRP A 66 5.77 -2.62 -9.68
C TRP A 66 5.88 -4.00 -9.06
N ALA A 67 4.76 -4.71 -8.95
CA ALA A 67 4.71 -6.08 -8.47
C ALA A 67 3.62 -6.88 -9.19
N GLU A 68 3.80 -8.20 -9.25
CA GLU A 68 2.72 -9.11 -9.63
C GLU A 68 2.08 -9.69 -8.37
N TYR A 69 0.77 -9.51 -8.24
CA TYR A 69 -0.01 -10.07 -7.14
C TYR A 69 -1.26 -10.77 -7.68
N SER A 70 -1.42 -12.04 -7.32
CA SER A 70 -2.55 -12.87 -7.76
C SER A 70 -2.76 -12.88 -9.28
N GLY A 71 -1.67 -12.86 -10.06
CA GLY A 71 -1.69 -12.90 -11.53
C GLY A 71 -1.94 -11.55 -12.22
N HIS A 72 -2.05 -10.45 -11.47
CA HIS A 72 -2.21 -9.11 -12.00
C HIS A 72 -1.02 -8.23 -11.62
N LEU A 73 -0.65 -7.32 -12.52
CA LEU A 73 0.40 -6.34 -12.27
C LEU A 73 -0.19 -5.12 -11.58
N TYR A 74 0.59 -4.54 -10.68
CA TYR A 74 0.31 -3.30 -9.96
C TYR A 74 1.58 -2.46 -9.99
N GLY A 75 1.46 -1.14 -10.08
CA GLY A 75 2.62 -0.26 -10.01
C GLY A 75 2.23 1.20 -9.85
N THR A 76 3.13 1.97 -9.26
CA THR A 76 2.94 3.39 -8.94
C THR A 76 3.48 4.27 -10.07
N PRO A 77 2.65 5.07 -10.77
CA PRO A 77 3.11 6.05 -11.75
C PRO A 77 4.08 7.05 -11.13
N ARG A 78 5.22 7.27 -11.80
CA ARG A 78 6.30 8.12 -11.29
C ARG A 78 5.96 9.60 -11.27
N ALA A 79 5.55 10.16 -12.41
CA ALA A 79 5.42 11.60 -12.57
C ALA A 79 4.48 12.26 -11.54
N PRO A 80 3.24 11.76 -11.28
CA PRO A 80 2.37 12.41 -10.30
C PRO A 80 2.93 12.44 -8.89
N VAL A 81 3.71 11.41 -8.52
CA VAL A 81 4.32 11.31 -7.20
C VAL A 81 5.51 12.27 -7.09
N GLU A 82 6.40 12.29 -8.08
CA GLU A 82 7.54 13.20 -8.10
C GLU A 82 7.09 14.67 -8.14
N ASP A 83 6.12 15.02 -8.98
CA ASP A 83 5.54 16.37 -9.06
C ASP A 83 4.98 16.84 -7.72
N ALA A 84 4.30 15.96 -6.98
CA ALA A 84 3.74 16.27 -5.67
C ALA A 84 4.81 16.45 -4.60
N LEU A 85 5.85 15.60 -4.59
CA LEU A 85 6.98 15.72 -3.67
C LEU A 85 7.81 16.97 -3.94
N GLU A 86 8.07 17.31 -5.20
CA GLU A 86 8.78 18.55 -5.59
C GLU A 86 8.00 19.81 -5.18
N ALA A 87 6.67 19.72 -5.14
CA ALA A 87 5.80 20.79 -4.63
C ALA A 87 5.76 20.88 -3.09
N GLY A 88 6.55 20.08 -2.36
CA GLY A 88 6.56 20.05 -0.89
C GLY A 88 5.27 19.48 -0.30
N ARG A 89 4.65 18.50 -0.97
CA ARG A 89 3.44 17.83 -0.48
C ARG A 89 3.74 16.39 -0.11
N ASP A 90 3.12 15.94 0.98
CA ASP A 90 3.17 14.53 1.37
C ASP A 90 2.38 13.68 0.38
N VAL A 91 2.99 12.56 -0.03
CA VAL A 91 2.36 11.57 -0.91
C VAL A 91 2.30 10.23 -0.19
N LEU A 92 1.12 9.60 -0.17
CA LEU A 92 0.89 8.29 0.42
C LEU A 92 0.68 7.22 -0.67
N LEU A 93 1.46 6.14 -0.55
CA LEU A 93 1.36 4.94 -1.40
C LEU A 93 0.80 3.79 -0.56
N ASP A 94 -0.36 3.23 -0.94
CA ASP A 94 -0.90 1.96 -0.42
C ASP A 94 -0.52 0.84 -1.39
N ILE A 95 0.59 0.16 -1.13
CA ILE A 95 1.22 -0.79 -2.08
C ILE A 95 1.60 -2.12 -1.42
N GLU A 96 1.83 -3.14 -2.24
CA GLU A 96 2.26 -4.46 -1.79
C GLU A 96 3.73 -4.47 -1.35
N LEU A 97 4.10 -5.46 -0.54
CA LEU A 97 5.42 -5.56 0.11
C LEU A 97 6.60 -5.46 -0.88
N LEU A 98 6.52 -6.16 -2.02
CA LEU A 98 7.58 -6.13 -3.03
C LEU A 98 7.70 -4.77 -3.72
N GLY A 99 6.60 -4.02 -3.81
CA GLY A 99 6.61 -2.64 -4.27
C GLY A 99 7.28 -1.73 -3.25
N ALA A 100 6.94 -1.90 -1.98
CA ALA A 100 7.55 -1.16 -0.88
C ALA A 100 9.08 -1.37 -0.79
N GLU A 101 9.59 -2.56 -1.09
CA GLU A 101 11.03 -2.83 -1.19
C GLU A 101 11.71 -1.98 -2.27
N GLN A 102 11.08 -1.86 -3.44
CA GLN A 102 11.59 -1.03 -4.54
C GLN A 102 11.54 0.46 -4.18
N VAL A 103 10.43 0.92 -3.57
CA VAL A 103 10.32 2.30 -3.10
C VAL A 103 11.42 2.62 -2.10
N LYS A 104 11.67 1.79 -1.08
CA LYS A 104 12.72 2.05 -0.09
C LYS A 104 14.13 2.10 -0.71
N ALA A 105 14.37 1.37 -1.80
CA ALA A 105 15.63 1.42 -2.52
C ALA A 105 15.84 2.74 -3.29
N VAL A 106 14.77 3.34 -3.82
CA VAL A 106 14.80 4.59 -4.60
C VAL A 106 14.62 5.83 -3.70
N HIS A 107 13.81 5.70 -2.67
CA HIS A 107 13.45 6.72 -1.67
C HIS A 107 13.77 6.18 -0.27
N PRO A 108 15.06 6.10 0.13
CA PRO A 108 15.47 5.60 1.45
C PRO A 108 14.89 6.42 2.61
N GLU A 109 14.56 7.69 2.37
CA GLU A 109 13.91 8.62 3.29
C GLU A 109 12.40 8.39 3.46
N ALA A 110 11.78 7.52 2.64
CA ALA A 110 10.36 7.22 2.76
C ALA A 110 10.05 6.64 4.15
N VAL A 111 8.96 7.14 4.76
CA VAL A 111 8.42 6.62 6.01
C VAL A 111 7.67 5.33 5.70
N MET A 112 8.20 4.20 6.18
CA MET A 112 7.67 2.87 5.87
C MET A 112 6.79 2.40 7.03
N VAL A 113 5.48 2.28 6.80
CA VAL A 113 4.50 1.76 7.77
C VAL A 113 3.90 0.43 7.31
N PHE A 114 3.96 -0.59 8.15
CA PHE A 114 3.35 -1.88 7.91
C PHE A 114 2.14 -2.09 8.82
N ILE A 115 0.95 -2.29 8.23
CA ILE A 115 -0.29 -2.54 8.95
C ILE A 115 -0.46 -4.05 9.15
N GLU A 116 -0.54 -4.48 10.40
CA GLU A 116 -0.73 -5.86 10.81
C GLU A 116 -2.19 -6.13 11.21
N PRO A 117 -2.72 -7.33 10.92
CA PRO A 117 -3.95 -7.76 11.57
C PRO A 117 -3.72 -7.98 13.08
N PRO A 118 -4.76 -7.95 13.93
CA PRO A 118 -4.60 -8.13 15.37
C PRO A 118 -4.19 -9.55 15.74
N SER A 119 -4.54 -10.53 14.89
CA SER A 119 -4.05 -11.91 15.00
C SER A 119 -4.20 -12.64 13.65
N PRO A 120 -3.52 -13.79 13.47
CA PRO A 120 -3.73 -14.66 12.31
C PRO A 120 -5.18 -15.13 12.17
N GLU A 121 -5.86 -15.43 13.28
CA GLU A 121 -7.25 -15.88 13.30
C GLU A 121 -8.20 -14.76 12.86
N ALA A 122 -7.93 -13.52 13.27
CA ALA A 122 -8.68 -12.36 12.82
C ALA A 122 -8.51 -12.11 11.32
N LEU A 123 -7.29 -12.31 10.80
CA LEU A 123 -7.01 -12.23 9.36
C LEU A 123 -7.79 -13.32 8.60
N GLU A 124 -7.74 -14.57 9.07
CA GLU A 124 -8.47 -15.68 8.49
C GLU A 124 -9.98 -15.43 8.46
N ALA A 125 -10.55 -14.98 9.59
CA ALA A 125 -11.98 -14.65 9.67
C ALA A 125 -12.37 -13.56 8.66
N ARG A 126 -11.54 -12.52 8.47
CA ARG A 126 -11.77 -11.47 7.47
C ARG A 126 -11.68 -11.99 6.04
N LEU A 127 -10.74 -12.90 5.74
CA LEU A 127 -10.60 -13.52 4.42
C LEU A 127 -11.82 -14.41 4.11
N ARG A 128 -12.29 -15.20 5.08
CA ARG A 128 -13.49 -16.04 4.97
C ARG A 128 -14.77 -15.22 4.80
N GLY A 129 -14.90 -14.12 5.53
CA GLY A 129 -16.08 -13.26 5.53
C GLY A 129 -16.39 -12.59 4.17
N ARG A 130 -15.44 -12.56 3.24
CA ARG A 130 -15.66 -12.02 1.89
C ARG A 130 -16.50 -12.94 0.99
N GLY A 131 -16.62 -14.23 1.33
CA GLY A 131 -17.51 -15.19 0.65
C GLY A 131 -17.14 -15.55 -0.79
N ASP A 132 -16.07 -14.96 -1.33
CA ASP A 132 -15.63 -15.09 -2.73
C ASP A 132 -14.33 -15.90 -2.88
N THR A 133 -13.81 -16.44 -1.78
CA THR A 133 -12.47 -17.04 -1.70
C THR A 133 -12.61 -18.48 -1.20
N GLY A 134 -12.27 -19.48 -2.03
CA GLY A 134 -12.29 -20.89 -1.66
C GLY A 134 -11.21 -21.27 -0.63
N GLU A 135 -11.35 -22.42 0.04
CA GLU A 135 -10.43 -22.88 1.11
C GLU A 135 -8.95 -22.87 0.69
N GLU A 136 -8.65 -23.39 -0.50
CA GLU A 136 -7.28 -23.42 -1.04
C GLU A 136 -6.70 -22.01 -1.22
N GLN A 137 -7.53 -21.07 -1.68
CA GLN A 137 -7.12 -19.69 -1.87
C GLN A 137 -6.97 -18.95 -0.53
N ILE A 138 -7.78 -19.28 0.48
CA ILE A 138 -7.61 -18.77 1.85
C ILE A 138 -6.28 -19.26 2.42
N ALA A 139 -5.99 -20.56 2.35
CA ALA A 139 -4.74 -21.13 2.84
C ALA A 139 -3.52 -20.46 2.19
N ARG A 140 -3.55 -20.30 0.86
CA ARG A 140 -2.49 -19.60 0.11
C ARG A 140 -2.34 -18.14 0.55
N ARG A 141 -3.44 -17.41 0.76
CA ARG A 141 -3.39 -16.01 1.23
C ARG A 141 -2.83 -15.90 2.65
N LEU A 142 -3.14 -16.83 3.54
CA LEU A 142 -2.58 -16.87 4.89
C LEU A 142 -1.08 -17.17 4.89
N GLU A 143 -0.63 -18.06 4.01
CA GLU A 143 0.80 -18.32 3.81
C GLU A 143 1.54 -17.09 3.30
N VAL A 144 1.00 -16.42 2.26
CA VAL A 144 1.54 -15.16 1.76
C VAL A 144 1.57 -14.10 2.86
N ALA A 145 0.53 -13.99 3.67
CA ALA A 145 0.49 -13.03 4.77
C ALA A 145 1.58 -13.30 5.81
N ARG A 146 1.83 -14.57 6.18
CA ARG A 146 2.93 -14.94 7.09
C ARG A 146 4.28 -14.53 6.52
N TRP A 147 4.53 -14.86 5.25
CA TRP A 147 5.76 -14.46 4.56
C TRP A 147 5.92 -12.94 4.52
N GLN A 148 4.84 -12.20 4.24
CA GLN A 148 4.87 -10.74 4.21
C GLN A 148 5.21 -10.14 5.58
N MET A 149 4.59 -10.63 6.65
CA MET A 149 4.84 -10.16 8.03
C MET A 149 6.27 -10.44 8.49
N GLU A 150 6.84 -11.59 8.15
CA GLU A 150 8.23 -11.93 8.46
C GLU A 150 9.20 -11.01 7.71
N ARG A 151 9.00 -10.89 6.39
CA ARG A 151 9.86 -10.07 5.52
C ARG A 151 9.79 -8.58 5.86
N ALA A 152 8.65 -8.08 6.31
CA ALA A 152 8.46 -6.68 6.70
C ALA A 152 9.38 -6.24 7.84
N ARG A 153 9.76 -7.14 8.77
CA ARG A 153 10.61 -6.83 9.95
C ARG A 153 11.97 -6.26 9.60
N GLY A 154 12.49 -6.53 8.39
CA GLY A 154 13.75 -5.98 7.91
C GLY A 154 13.63 -4.74 7.02
N LEU A 155 12.42 -4.26 6.75
CA LEU A 155 12.16 -3.21 5.75
C LEU A 155 11.40 -2.00 6.31
N PHE A 156 10.45 -2.22 7.22
CA PHE A 156 9.56 -1.17 7.70
C PHE A 156 10.04 -0.54 9.00
N ASP A 157 9.86 0.78 9.09
CA ASP A 157 10.25 1.58 10.25
C ASP A 157 9.20 1.50 11.37
N HIS A 158 7.92 1.35 10.99
CA HIS A 158 6.79 1.32 11.90
C HIS A 158 5.86 0.13 11.64
N PHE A 159 5.34 -0.46 12.71
CA PHE A 159 4.35 -1.53 12.68
C PHE A 159 3.10 -1.09 13.42
N LEU A 160 1.96 -1.16 12.74
CA LEU A 160 0.69 -0.68 13.24
C LEU A 160 -0.31 -1.82 13.28
N VAL A 161 -0.83 -2.14 14.47
CA VAL A 161 -1.80 -3.25 14.62
C VAL A 161 -3.22 -2.72 14.46
N ASN A 162 -3.94 -3.20 13.45
CA ASN A 162 -5.33 -2.80 13.19
C ASN A 162 -6.34 -3.67 13.97
N ASP A 163 -6.34 -3.51 15.30
CA ASP A 163 -7.32 -4.11 16.21
C ASP A 163 -8.63 -3.29 16.28
N ARG A 164 -8.49 -1.97 16.31
CA ARG A 164 -9.57 -0.98 16.30
C ARG A 164 -9.24 0.10 15.28
N LEU A 165 -10.13 0.27 14.30
CA LEU A 165 -9.92 1.17 13.17
C LEU A 165 -9.52 2.59 13.61
N GLU A 166 -10.25 3.16 14.57
CA GLU A 166 -9.99 4.55 15.00
C GLU A 166 -8.64 4.72 15.70
N ARG A 167 -8.24 3.74 16.51
CA ARG A 167 -6.92 3.75 17.13
C ARG A 167 -5.81 3.63 16.08
N ALA A 168 -6.01 2.76 15.09
CA ALA A 168 -5.08 2.60 13.97
C ALA A 168 -4.93 3.89 13.15
N ILE A 169 -6.02 4.64 12.94
CA ILE A 169 -5.99 5.94 12.26
C ILE A 169 -5.21 6.96 13.10
N ASP A 170 -5.52 7.08 14.39
CA ASP A 170 -4.85 8.03 15.29
C ASP A 170 -3.35 7.72 15.44
N GLU A 171 -2.98 6.45 15.53
CA GLU A 171 -1.58 6.01 15.60
C GLU A 171 -0.83 6.31 14.31
N LEU A 172 -1.44 6.05 13.15
CA LEU A 172 -0.85 6.39 11.86
C LEU A 172 -0.65 7.91 11.73
N ALA A 173 -1.67 8.72 12.07
CA ALA A 173 -1.55 10.17 12.07
C ALA A 173 -0.42 10.65 13.02
N GLY A 174 -0.29 10.02 14.19
CA GLY A 174 0.79 10.30 15.14
C GLY A 174 2.18 10.01 14.57
N ILE A 175 2.37 8.87 13.89
CA ILE A 175 3.62 8.52 13.20
C ILE A 175 3.98 9.57 12.16
N LEU A 176 3.00 10.00 11.35
CA LEU A 176 3.21 10.92 10.24
C LEU A 176 3.38 12.38 10.68
N ALA A 177 2.89 12.75 11.87
CA ALA A 177 3.09 14.07 12.44
C ALA A 177 4.49 14.26 13.05
N LEU A 178 5.26 13.18 13.23
CA LEU A 178 6.65 13.28 13.70
C LEU A 178 7.48 14.03 12.66
N PRO A 179 8.33 15.01 13.06
CA PRO A 179 9.29 15.59 12.14
C PRO A 179 10.13 14.47 11.52
N GLY A 180 10.19 14.44 10.18
CA GLY A 180 11.11 13.57 9.46
C GLY A 180 12.55 13.76 9.94
N PRO A 181 13.46 12.81 9.63
CA PRO A 181 14.85 12.93 10.01
C PRO A 181 15.43 14.28 9.53
N PRO A 182 16.36 14.89 10.30
CA PRO A 182 16.90 16.21 9.99
C PRO A 182 17.46 16.25 8.57
N GLY A 183 16.96 17.20 7.76
CA GLY A 183 17.33 17.36 6.34
C GLY A 183 16.23 17.04 5.34
N SER A 184 15.08 16.52 5.79
CA SER A 184 13.91 16.32 4.93
C SER A 184 13.14 17.65 4.79
N PRO A 185 12.91 18.17 3.57
CA PRO A 185 11.98 19.29 3.40
C PRO A 185 10.56 18.85 3.81
N ARG A 186 9.85 19.77 4.45
CA ARG A 186 8.41 19.65 4.72
C ARG A 186 7.62 20.31 3.61
#